data_AF-A0AAW9WCA5-F1
#
_entry.id   AF-A0AAW9WCA5-F1
#
_cell.length_a   1.000
_cell.length_b   1.000
_cell.length_c   1.000
_cell.angle_alpha   90.00
_cell.angle_beta   90.00
_cell.angle_gamma   90.00
#
_symmetry.space_group_name_H-M   'P 1'
#
loop_
_entity.id
_entity.type
_entity.pdbx_description
1 polymer ?
#
loop_
_entity_poly.entity_id
_entity_poly.type
_entity_poly.pdbx_seq_one_letter_code
_entity_poly.pdbx_strand_id
1 'polypeptide(L)'
;ATTDYPTSPEDVNLTAMLTIQKAFPGVTVGYSDHTLGIEIPIAAVAIGAKVIEKHFTLDNKMEGPDHKASLEPHELSDMVTAIRNIEKAMGSG
;
A
#
# COMPACT_ATOMS: atom_id res chain seq x y z
N ALA A 1 10.54 -11.68 -1.26
CA ALA A 1 9.46 -11.44 -0.28
C ALA A 1 9.97 -10.33 0.62
N THR A 2 9.33 -9.17 0.58
CA THR A 2 9.60 -8.05 1.48
C THR A 2 8.87 -8.34 2.80
N THR A 3 9.45 -9.22 3.61
CA THR A 3 8.97 -9.54 4.96
C THR A 3 9.56 -8.59 6.01
N ASP A 4 10.08 -7.43 5.58
CA ASP A 4 10.71 -6.45 6.44
C ASP A 4 9.67 -5.46 6.96
N TYR A 5 9.77 -5.20 8.27
CA TYR A 5 8.89 -4.29 9.00
C TYR A 5 9.76 -3.23 9.69
N PRO A 6 9.98 -2.05 9.06
CA PRO A 6 9.44 -1.61 7.79
C PRO A 6 10.29 -2.01 6.57
N THR A 7 9.64 -2.16 5.42
CA THR A 7 10.29 -2.34 4.11
C THR A 7 10.81 -1.00 3.58
N SER A 8 12.03 -0.97 3.04
CA SER A 8 12.60 0.22 2.39
C SER A 8 11.93 0.45 1.02
N PRO A 9 11.74 1.70 0.56
CA PRO A 9 11.17 1.97 -0.76
C PRO A 9 11.90 1.30 -1.93
N GLU A 10 13.22 1.18 -1.86
CA GLU A 10 14.05 0.55 -2.88
C GLU A 10 13.80 -0.97 -3.02
N ASP A 11 13.31 -1.63 -1.97
CA ASP A 11 13.01 -3.06 -1.97
C ASP A 11 11.56 -3.40 -2.37
N VAL A 12 10.68 -2.39 -2.49
CA VAL A 12 9.23 -2.59 -2.71
C VAL A 12 8.90 -3.30 -4.03
N ASN A 13 9.54 -2.89 -5.13
CA ASN A 13 9.26 -3.40 -6.49
C ASN A 13 7.76 -3.41 -6.90
N LEU A 14 7.10 -2.24 -6.88
CA LEU A 14 5.67 -2.10 -7.24
C LEU A 14 5.32 -2.68 -8.62
N THR A 15 6.25 -2.62 -9.59
CA THR A 15 6.02 -3.13 -10.94
C THR A 15 5.88 -4.66 -11.00
N ALA A 16 6.27 -5.39 -9.95
CA ALA A 16 5.98 -6.82 -9.81
C ALA A 16 4.48 -7.12 -9.91
N MET A 17 3.62 -6.21 -9.45
CA MET A 17 2.17 -6.32 -9.60
C MET A 17 1.74 -6.41 -11.06
N LEU A 18 2.35 -5.60 -11.94
CA LEU A 18 2.07 -5.61 -13.37
C LEU A 18 2.52 -6.93 -14.02
N THR A 19 3.65 -7.49 -13.56
CA THR A 19 4.12 -8.80 -14.00
C THR A 19 3.14 -9.90 -13.59
N ILE A 20 2.66 -9.90 -12.34
CA ILE A 20 1.65 -10.85 -11.85
C ILE A 20 0.35 -10.71 -12.66
N GLN A 21 -0.13 -9.48 -12.88
CA GLN A 21 -1.36 -9.22 -13.63
C GLN A 21 -1.29 -9.75 -15.07
N LYS A 22 -0.12 -9.65 -15.71
CA LYS A 22 0.12 -10.19 -17.06
C LYS A 22 0.20 -11.72 -17.06
N ALA A 23 0.84 -12.31 -16.04
CA ALA A 23 1.02 -13.76 -15.93
C ALA A 23 -0.31 -14.48 -15.61
N PHE A 24 -1.22 -13.82 -14.91
CA PHE A 24 -2.52 -14.37 -14.50
C PHE A 24 -3.69 -13.49 -14.98
N PRO A 25 -4.02 -13.52 -16.29
CA PRO A 25 -5.14 -12.75 -16.82
C PRO A 25 -6.47 -13.12 -16.13
N GLY A 26 -7.26 -12.10 -15.80
CA GLY A 26 -8.56 -12.27 -15.12
C GLY A 26 -8.47 -12.39 -13.59
N VAL A 27 -7.27 -12.52 -13.01
CA VAL A 27 -7.07 -12.46 -11.55
C VAL A 27 -6.93 -11.00 -11.12
N THR A 28 -7.59 -10.65 -10.02
CA THR A 28 -7.47 -9.33 -9.39
C THR A 28 -6.17 -9.24 -8.61
N VAL A 29 -5.33 -8.25 -8.89
CA VAL A 29 -4.06 -8.03 -8.19
C VAL A 29 -4.19 -6.84 -7.22
N GLY A 30 -3.74 -7.05 -5.99
CA GLY A 30 -3.61 -6.02 -4.95
C GLY A 30 -2.17 -5.84 -4.50
N TYR A 31 -1.99 -5.03 -3.46
CA TYR A 31 -0.69 -4.79 -2.81
C TYR A 31 -0.84 -4.81 -1.29
N SER A 32 0.02 -5.57 -0.62
CA SER A 32 0.17 -5.56 0.83
C SER A 32 1.43 -4.79 1.18
N ASP A 33 1.28 -3.73 1.97
CA ASP A 33 2.33 -2.76 2.22
C ASP A 33 2.88 -2.84 3.65
N HIS A 34 4.21 -2.84 3.75
CA HIS A 34 4.95 -2.80 5.01
C HIS A 34 5.95 -1.63 5.07
N THR A 35 5.83 -0.65 4.17
CA THR A 35 6.64 0.57 4.22
C THR A 35 6.15 1.53 5.31
N LEU A 36 6.95 2.56 5.64
CA LEU A 36 6.47 3.67 6.47
C LEU A 36 5.65 4.64 5.62
N GLY A 37 4.65 5.29 6.24
CA GLY A 37 3.83 6.30 5.56
C GLY A 37 2.82 5.71 4.59
N ILE A 38 2.37 6.51 3.63
CA ILE A 38 1.18 6.24 2.81
C ILE A 38 1.48 6.31 1.30
N GLU A 39 2.69 6.69 0.92
CA GLU A 39 3.11 6.97 -0.44
C GLU A 39 3.03 5.73 -1.34
N ILE A 40 3.49 4.58 -0.84
CA ILE A 40 3.55 3.33 -1.60
C ILE A 40 2.15 2.75 -1.88
N PRO A 41 1.21 2.68 -0.92
CA PRO A 41 -0.18 2.31 -1.18
C PRO A 41 -0.86 3.19 -2.23
N ILE A 42 -0.63 4.51 -2.18
CA ILE A 42 -1.17 5.45 -3.16
C ILE A 42 -0.62 5.14 -4.56
N ALA A 43 0.69 4.96 -4.67
CA ALA A 43 1.35 4.62 -5.93
C ALA A 43 0.88 3.25 -6.47
N ALA A 44 0.69 2.26 -5.60
CA ALA A 44 0.18 0.94 -5.96
C ALA A 44 -1.20 1.04 -6.64
N VAL A 45 -2.12 1.85 -6.08
CA VAL A 45 -3.43 2.10 -6.70
C VAL A 45 -3.28 2.80 -8.06
N ALA A 46 -2.40 3.80 -8.15
CA ALA A 46 -2.16 4.52 -9.40
C ALA A 46 -1.71 3.60 -10.55
N ILE A 47 -0.96 2.53 -10.24
CA ILE A 47 -0.51 1.54 -11.24
C ILE A 47 -1.45 0.33 -11.39
N GLY A 48 -2.59 0.32 -10.70
CA GLY A 48 -3.66 -0.65 -10.95
C GLY A 48 -3.96 -1.64 -9.83
N ALA A 49 -3.41 -1.47 -8.62
CA ALA A 49 -3.82 -2.23 -7.45
C ALA A 49 -5.34 -2.13 -7.24
N LYS A 50 -6.00 -3.26 -7.01
CA LYS A 50 -7.45 -3.31 -6.73
C LYS A 50 -7.78 -3.52 -5.26
N VAL A 51 -6.80 -3.95 -4.48
CA VAL A 51 -6.89 -4.14 -3.03
C VAL A 51 -5.59 -3.60 -2.43
N ILE A 52 -5.71 -2.87 -1.33
CA ILE A 52 -4.59 -2.39 -0.52
C ILE A 52 -4.75 -2.98 0.88
N GLU A 53 -3.68 -3.57 1.39
CA GLU A 53 -3.54 -4.00 2.77
C GLU A 53 -2.41 -3.19 3.42
N LYS A 54 -2.64 -2.72 4.64
CA LYS A 54 -1.71 -1.89 5.41
C LYS A 54 -1.98 -2.13 6.89
N HIS A 55 -0.92 -2.26 7.69
CA HIS A 55 -1.06 -2.34 9.13
C HIS A 55 -1.56 -1.02 9.71
N PHE A 56 -2.49 -1.10 10.68
CA PHE A 56 -3.00 0.05 11.41
C PHE A 56 -2.96 -0.21 12.91
N THR A 57 -2.86 0.86 13.68
CA THR A 57 -2.86 0.81 15.14
C THR A 57 -3.53 2.04 15.74
N LEU A 58 -3.82 1.99 17.04
CA LEU A 58 -4.32 3.14 17.79
C LEU A 58 -3.19 4.07 18.23
N ASP A 59 -2.00 3.52 18.46
CA ASP A 59 -0.79 4.24 18.86
C ASP A 59 0.44 3.40 18.45
N ASN A 60 1.33 4.00 17.66
CA ASN A 60 2.53 3.32 17.14
C ASN A 60 3.65 3.12 18.18
N LYS A 61 3.46 3.65 19.40
CA LYS A 61 4.35 3.47 20.55
C LYS A 61 3.95 2.30 21.45
N MET A 62 2.83 1.65 21.17
CA MET A 62 2.40 0.46 21.92
C MET A 62 3.38 -0.71 21.74
N GLU A 63 3.38 -1.62 22.73
CA GLU A 63 4.21 -2.82 22.67
C GLU A 63 3.72 -3.78 21.59
N GLY A 64 4.66 -4.34 20.84
CA GLY A 64 4.42 -5.34 19.81
C GLY A 64 5.24 -5.04 18.56
N PRO A 65 5.55 -6.08 17.76
CA PRO A 65 6.49 -5.95 16.64
C PRO A 65 5.99 -5.01 15.55
N ASP A 66 4.68 -5.00 15.29
CA ASP A 66 4.11 -4.34 14.10
C ASP A 66 3.66 -2.89 14.37
N HIS A 67 3.52 -2.49 15.64
CA HIS A 67 3.00 -1.16 16.01
C HIS A 67 3.83 -0.02 15.41
N LYS A 68 5.17 -0.15 15.42
CA LYS A 68 6.08 0.89 14.92
C LYS A 68 6.00 1.13 13.41
N ALA A 69 5.56 0.13 12.65
CA ALA A 69 5.41 0.21 11.21
C ALA A 69 3.95 0.39 10.76
N SER A 70 3.01 0.46 11.72
CA SER A 70 1.59 0.61 11.47
C SER A 70 1.19 2.09 11.36
N LEU A 71 0.17 2.38 10.57
CA LEU A 71 -0.45 3.70 10.52
C LEU A 71 -1.31 3.95 11.76
N GLU A 72 -1.28 5.17 12.28
CA GLU A 72 -2.25 5.66 13.25
C GLU A 72 -3.58 6.03 12.56
N PRO A 73 -4.69 6.24 13.30
CA PRO A 73 -6.01 6.42 12.69
C PRO A 73 -6.11 7.62 11.72
N HIS A 74 -5.37 8.70 12.00
CA HIS A 74 -5.34 9.88 11.14
C HIS A 74 -4.60 9.59 9.82
N GLU A 75 -3.44 8.91 9.89
CA GLU A 75 -2.66 8.52 8.71
C GLU A 75 -3.43 7.53 7.83
N LEU A 76 -4.17 6.59 8.44
CA LEU A 76 -5.04 5.68 7.69
C LEU A 76 -6.16 6.45 6.95
N SER A 77 -6.77 7.43 7.60
CA SER A 77 -7.78 8.31 6.98
C SER A 77 -7.19 9.11 5.81
N ASP A 78 -5.96 9.61 5.97
CA ASP A 78 -5.24 10.35 4.93
C ASP A 78 -4.90 9.45 3.76
N MET A 79 -4.44 8.22 4.01
CA MET A 79 -4.19 7.21 2.98
C MET A 79 -5.45 6.92 2.15
N VAL A 80 -6.58 6.65 2.82
CA VAL A 80 -7.85 6.38 2.14
C VAL A 80 -8.29 7.59 1.32
N THR A 81 -8.21 8.79 1.88
CA THR A 81 -8.58 10.04 1.19
C THR A 81 -7.71 10.25 -0.05
N ALA A 82 -6.40 10.08 0.08
CA ALA A 82 -5.46 10.22 -1.02
C ALA A 82 -5.72 9.19 -2.12
N ILE A 83 -5.93 7.91 -1.77
CA ILE A 83 -6.30 6.85 -2.72
C ILE A 83 -7.56 7.24 -3.52
N ARG A 84 -8.62 7.70 -2.84
CA ARG A 84 -9.85 8.12 -3.52
C ARG A 84 -9.67 9.35 -4.39
N ASN A 85 -8.78 10.27 -4.02
CA ASN A 85 -8.45 11.42 -4.84
C ASN A 85 -7.69 11.00 -6.11
N ILE A 86 -6.72 10.09 -5.98
CA ILE A 86 -5.98 9.55 -7.13
C ILE A 86 -6.93 8.80 -8.07
N GLU A 87 -7.80 7.93 -7.58
CA GLU A 87 -8.78 7.22 -8.42
C GLU A 87 -9.63 8.18 -9.27
N LYS A 88 -10.07 9.31 -8.69
CA LYS A 88 -10.81 10.35 -9.42
C LYS A 88 -9.93 11.08 -10.43
N ALA A 89 -8.66 11.34 -10.07
CA ALA A 89 -7.72 12.09 -10.89
C ALA A 89 -7.16 11.30 -12.07
N MET A 90 -7.14 9.96 -12.01
CA MET A 90 -6.62 9.08 -13.07
C MET A 90 -7.34 9.27 -14.42
N GLY A 91 -8.59 9.73 -14.41
CA GLY A 91 -9.37 9.93 -15.65
C GLY A 91 -9.61 8.63 -16.42
N SER A 92 -9.89 8.75 -17.72
CA SER A 92 -10.19 7.61 -18.60
C SER A 92 -9.10 7.27 -19.61
N GLY A 93 -8.08 8.14 -19.77
CA GLY A 93 -7.31 8.20 -21.02
C GLY A 93 -8.22 8.48 -22.22
#